data_AF-A0A1M5TY62-F1
#
_entry.id   AF-A0A1M5TY62-F1
#
_cell.length_a   1.000
_cell.length_b   1.000
_cell.length_c   1.000
_cell.angle_alpha   90.00
_cell.angle_beta   90.00
_cell.angle_gamma   90.00
#
_symmetry.space_group_name_H-M   'P 1'
#
loop_
_entity.id
_entity.type
_entity.pdbx_description
1 polymer ?
#
loop_
_entity_poly.entity_id
_entity_poly.type
_entity_poly.pdbx_seq_one_letter_code
_entity_poly.pdbx_strand_id
1 'polypeptide(L)' 'MLLLTKLILLQIPSEIPHPDDNEALDFSNPLEIILYLGGPILILIIFFIIRKMQRNRKG' A
#
# COMPACT_ATOMS: atom_id res chain seq x y z
N MET A 1 25.50 -19.47 -21.32
CA MET A 1 24.24 -19.09 -20.65
C MET A 1 24.32 -19.17 -19.12
N LEU A 2 24.76 -20.30 -18.53
CA LEU A 2 24.83 -20.49 -17.07
C LEU A 2 25.74 -19.48 -16.32
N LEU A 3 26.80 -19.01 -16.97
CA LEU A 3 27.71 -17.99 -16.42
C LEU A 3 27.11 -16.59 -16.45
N LEU A 4 26.30 -16.29 -17.48
CA LEU A 4 25.65 -15.00 -17.63
C LEU A 4 24.56 -14.80 -16.57
N THR A 5 23.79 -15.84 -16.28
CA THR A 5 22.76 -15.80 -15.22
C THR A 5 23.37 -15.63 -13.83
N LYS A 6 24.52 -16.28 -13.54
CA LYS A 6 25.24 -16.07 -12.28
C LYS A 6 25.76 -14.65 -12.10
N LEU A 7 26.25 -14.01 -13.17
CA LEU A 7 26.71 -12.63 -13.13
C LEU A 7 25.57 -11.65 -12.85
N ILE A 8 24.37 -11.92 -13.39
CA ILE A 8 23.17 -11.11 -13.14
C ILE A 8 22.71 -11.25 -11.67
N LEU A 9 22.68 -12.48 -11.15
CA LEU A 9 22.29 -12.73 -9.75
C LEU A 9 23.25 -12.14 -8.71
N LEU A 10 24.54 -11.99 -9.05
CA LEU A 10 25.55 -11.41 -8.17
C LEU A 10 25.43 -9.88 -8.03
N GLN A 11 24.77 -9.21 -8.98
CA GLN A 11 24.56 -7.76 -8.96
C GLN A 11 23.32 -7.34 -8.15
N ILE A 12 22.45 -8.29 -7.82
CA ILE A 12 21.26 -8.04 -7.02
C ILE A 12 21.70 -7.98 -5.54
N PRO A 13 21.53 -6.84 -4.85
CA PRO A 13 21.96 -6.69 -3.46
C PRO A 13 21.12 -7.62 -2.56
N SER A 14 21.75 -8.65 -1.99
CA SER A 14 21.05 -9.69 -1.23
C SER A 14 20.55 -9.25 0.15
N GLU A 15 21.08 -8.15 0.70
CA GLU A 15 20.76 -7.67 2.05
C GLU A 15 19.63 -6.63 2.06
N ILE A 16 19.19 -6.18 0.88
CA ILE A 16 18.13 -5.19 0.74
C ILE A 16 16.84 -5.94 0.44
N PRO A 17 15.76 -5.72 1.22
CA PRO A 17 14.46 -6.30 0.92
C PRO A 17 14.05 -5.93 -0.51
N HIS A 18 13.76 -6.95 -1.32
CA HIS A 18 13.27 -6.71 -2.67
C HIS A 18 11.79 -6.33 -2.59
N PRO A 19 11.31 -5.49 -3.52
CA PRO A 19 9.87 -5.22 -3.62
C PRO A 19 9.06 -6.50 -3.86
N ASP A 20 9.69 -7.54 -4.40
CA ASP A 20 9.10 -8.87 -4.60
C ASP A 20 9.07 -9.72 -3.31
N ASP A 21 9.82 -9.32 -2.27
CA ASP A 21 9.86 -10.02 -0.97
C ASP A 21 8.70 -9.61 -0.04
N ASN A 22 7.71 -8.85 -0.54
CA ASN A 22 6.55 -8.45 0.23
C ASN A 22 5.57 -9.63 0.39
N GLU A 23 5.10 -9.85 1.61
CA GLU A 23 4.01 -10.79 1.84
C GLU A 23 2.72 -10.27 1.21
N ALA A 24 1.89 -11.20 0.70
CA ALA A 24 0.56 -10.86 0.23
C ALA A 24 -0.29 -10.34 1.40
N LEU A 25 -1.18 -9.38 1.12
CA LEU A 25 -2.11 -8.87 2.14
C LEU A 25 -2.98 -10.00 2.70
N ASP A 26 -3.01 -10.13 4.02
CA ASP A 26 -3.86 -11.11 4.70
C ASP A 26 -5.23 -10.50 5.02
N PHE A 27 -6.21 -10.81 4.18
CA PHE A 27 -7.61 -10.42 4.38
C PHE A 27 -8.32 -11.22 5.47
N SER A 28 -7.63 -12.10 6.20
CA SER A 28 -8.13 -12.76 7.41
C SER A 28 -7.76 -11.97 8.67
N ASN A 29 -6.71 -11.14 8.61
CA ASN A 29 -6.28 -10.27 9.69
C ASN A 29 -7.15 -8.99 9.74
N PRO A 30 -7.95 -8.79 10.82
CA PRO A 30 -8.83 -7.62 10.91
C PRO A 30 -8.08 -6.28 10.84
N LEU A 31 -6.85 -6.21 11.36
CA LEU A 31 -6.06 -4.97 11.36
C LEU A 31 -5.60 -4.60 9.94
N GLU A 32 -5.18 -5.58 9.15
CA GLU A 32 -4.74 -5.34 7.76
C GLU A 32 -5.91 -4.86 6.89
N ILE A 33 -7.09 -5.47 7.04
CA ILE A 33 -8.30 -5.03 6.34
C ILE A 33 -8.62 -3.57 6.72
N ILE A 34 -8.60 -3.23 8.01
CA ILE A 34 -8.92 -1.87 8.46
C ILE A 34 -7.91 -0.87 7.90
N LEU A 35 -6.62 -1.18 7.93
CA LEU A 35 -5.58 -0.25 7.50
C LEU A 35 -5.58 -0.06 5.98
N TYR A 36 -5.55 -1.16 5.23
CA TYR A 36 -5.35 -1.14 3.78
C TYR A 36 -6.65 -0.93 2.99
N LEU A 37 -7.80 -1.33 3.53
CA LEU A 37 -9.10 -1.10 2.88
C LEU A 37 -9.94 -0.05 3.62
N GLY A 38 -10.03 -0.14 4.95
CA GLY A 38 -10.83 0.79 5.76
C GLY A 38 -10.29 2.22 5.77
N GLY A 39 -8.96 2.39 5.90
CA GLY A 39 -8.26 3.67 5.90
C GLY A 39 -8.59 4.57 4.71
N PRO A 40 -8.39 4.11 3.45
CA PRO A 40 -8.72 4.93 2.28
C PRO A 40 -10.22 5.25 2.18
N ILE A 41 -11.10 4.32 2.55
CA ILE A 41 -12.55 4.56 2.58
C ILE A 41 -12.89 5.64 3.60
N LEU A 42 -12.31 5.60 4.79
CA LEU A 42 -12.54 6.58 5.85
C LEU A 42 -12.06 7.98 5.42
N ILE A 43 -10.91 8.08 4.75
CA ILE A 43 -10.40 9.34 4.20
C ILE A 43 -11.40 9.94 3.21
N LEU A 44 -11.96 9.12 2.31
CA LEU A 44 -12.99 9.58 1.36
C LEU A 44 -14.25 10.07 2.07
N ILE A 45 -14.74 9.32 3.07
CA ILE A 45 -15.92 9.70 3.86
C ILE A 45 -15.68 11.06 4.54
N ILE A 46 -14.55 11.23 5.23
CA ILE A 46 -14.20 12.48 5.91
C ILE A 46 -14.12 13.63 4.90
N PHE A 47 -13.47 13.42 3.75
CA PHE A 47 -13.38 14.41 2.70
C PHE A 47 -14.76 14.93 2.26
N PHE A 48 -15.71 14.02 2.01
CA PHE A 48 -17.06 14.40 1.60
C PHE A 48 -17.84 15.12 2.71
N ILE A 49 -17.69 14.70 3.96
CA ILE A 49 -18.30 15.38 5.12
C ILE A 49 -17.79 16.82 5.21
N ILE A 50 -16.47 17.03 5.13
CA ILE A 50 -15.85 18.36 5.18
C ILE A 50 -16.35 19.21 4.00
N ARG A 51 -16.36 18.65 2.78
CA ARG A 51 -16.84 19.35 1.58
C ARG A 51 -18.30 19.80 1.73
N LYS A 52 -19.16 18.97 2.31
CA LYS A 52 -20.57 19.32 2.57
C LYS A 52 -20.69 20.42 3.61
N MET A 53 -19.95 20.31 4.73
CA MET A 53 -19.99 21.31 5.80
C MET A 53 -19.54 22.70 5.33
N GLN A 54 -18.52 22.77 4.47
CA GLN A 54 -18.06 24.05 3.92
C GLN A 54 -19.07 24.73 2.99
N ARG A 55 -19.90 23.95 2.27
CA ARG A 55 -20.98 24.52 1.44
C ARG A 55 -22.08 25.14 2.30
N ASN A 56 -22.45 24.49 3.40
CA ASN A 56 -23.48 24.98 4.30
C ASN A 56 -23.09 26.24 5.09
N ARG A 57 -21.78 26.54 5.21
CA ARG A 57 -21.29 27.77 5.88
C ARG A 57 -21.23 29.00 4.98
N LYS A 58 -21.40 28.83 3.66
CA LYS A 58 -21.33 29.92 2.67
C LYS A 58 -22.70 30.32 2.11
N GLY A 59 -23.77 29.67 2.56
CA GLY A 59 -25.16 29.96 2.21
C GLY A 59 -25.90 30.65 3.33
#